data_AF-A0A357VH93-F1
#
_entry.id   AF-A0A357VH93-F1
#
_cell.length_a   1.000
_cell.length_b   1.000
_cell.length_c   1.000
_cell.angle_alpha   90.00
_cell.angle_beta   90.00
_cell.angle_gamma   90.00
#
_symmetry.space_group_name_H-M   'P 1'
#
loop_
_entity.id
_entity.type
_entity.pdbx_description
1 polymer ?
#
loop_
_entity_poly.entity_id
_entity_poly.type
_entity_poly.pdbx_seq_one_letter_code
_entity_poly.pdbx_strand_id
1 'polypeptide(L)' 'MPASFKDLPADVEVLVVALKEAQREWADAQNFFSQVTEPDLVDEAIYRLQAAERKFMYLYKEVQQKWMGGD' A
#
# COMPACT_ATOMS: atom_id res chain seq x y z
N MET A 1 -13.72 -7.12 -13.18
CA MET A 1 -13.44 -5.77 -12.67
C MET A 1 -14.53 -4.84 -13.17
N PRO A 2 -14.98 -3.83 -12.41
CA PRO A 2 -15.89 -2.84 -12.97
C PRO A 2 -15.23 -2.29 -14.24
N ALA A 3 -16.03 -2.05 -15.26
CA ALA A 3 -15.54 -1.57 -16.56
C ALA A 3 -14.83 -0.21 -16.42
N SER A 4 -15.05 0.50 -15.29
CA SER A 4 -14.46 1.77 -14.94
C SER A 4 -14.26 1.91 -13.42
N PHE A 5 -13.20 2.60 -13.01
CA PHE A 5 -12.99 3.00 -11.60
C PHE A 5 -14.11 3.93 -11.06
N LYS A 6 -14.89 4.55 -11.95
CA LYS A 6 -16.01 5.43 -11.58
C LYS A 6 -17.24 4.69 -11.04
N ASP A 7 -17.28 3.36 -11.17
CA ASP A 7 -18.41 2.53 -10.78
C ASP A 7 -18.13 1.72 -9.50
N LEU A 8 -17.10 2.11 -8.73
CA LEU A 8 -16.78 1.47 -7.46
C LEU A 8 -17.75 1.92 -6.36
N PRO A 9 -18.19 1.01 -5.47
CA PRO A 9 -18.80 1.40 -4.21
C PRO A 9 -17.90 2.38 -3.46
N ALA A 10 -18.49 3.39 -2.81
CA ALA A 10 -17.73 4.47 -2.16
C ALA A 10 -16.71 3.95 -1.12
N ASP A 11 -17.04 2.87 -0.40
CA ASP A 11 -16.14 2.26 0.56
C ASP A 11 -14.95 1.55 -0.11
N VAL A 12 -15.15 0.98 -1.31
CA VAL A 12 -14.07 0.39 -2.12
C VAL A 12 -13.21 1.49 -2.76
N GLU A 13 -13.81 2.60 -3.20
CA GLU A 13 -13.07 3.73 -3.76
C GLU A 13 -12.08 4.31 -2.72
N VAL A 14 -12.52 4.51 -1.48
CA VAL A 14 -11.67 4.96 -0.37
C VAL A 14 -10.49 4.00 -0.15
N LEU A 15 -10.75 2.68 -0.15
CA LEU A 15 -9.70 1.68 0.01
C LEU A 15 -8.71 1.67 -1.16
N VAL A 16 -9.19 1.88 -2.39
CA VAL A 16 -8.34 1.99 -3.58
C VAL A 16 -7.45 3.24 -3.51
N VAL A 17 -7.96 4.37 -3.02
CA VAL A 17 -7.15 5.57 -2.79
C VAL A 17 -6.07 5.30 -1.74
N ALA A 18 -6.44 4.73 -0.59
CA ALA A 18 -5.50 4.37 0.46
C ALA A 18 -4.43 3.36 -0.03
N LEU A 19 -4.83 2.38 -0.85
CA LEU A 19 -3.91 1.41 -1.46
C LEU A 19 -2.87 2.08 -2.36
N LYS A 20 -3.29 3.06 -3.18
CA LYS A 20 -2.37 3.84 -4.03
C LYS A 20 -1.42 4.69 -3.22
N GLU A 21 -1.88 5.25 -2.10
CA GLU A 21 -1.02 5.98 -1.17
C GLU A 21 0.01 5.04 -0.52
N ALA A 22 -0.42 3.88 -0.03
CA ALA A 22 0.48 2.88 0.54
C ALA A 22 1.50 2.36 -0.49
N GLN A 23 1.10 2.24 -1.76
CA GLN A 23 2.03 1.88 -2.85
C GLN A 23 3.12 2.94 -3.04
N ARG A 24 2.77 4.23 -3.02
CA ARG A 24 3.74 5.33 -3.10
C ARG A 24 4.66 5.33 -1.88
N GLU A 25 4.09 5.21 -0.69
CA GLU A 25 4.87 5.12 0.56
C GLU A 25 5.85 3.95 0.55
N TRP A 26 5.43 2.79 0.02
CA TRP A 26 6.31 1.64 -0.12
C TRP A 26 7.42 1.86 -1.15
N ALA A 27 7.14 2.52 -2.27
CA ALA A 27 8.16 2.91 -3.24
C ALA A 27 9.18 3.89 -2.63
N ASP A 28 8.71 4.87 -1.87
CA ASP A 28 9.57 5.85 -1.18
C ASP A 28 10.45 5.17 -0.13
N ALA A 29 9.90 4.21 0.63
CA ALA A 29 10.66 3.44 1.61
C ALA A 29 11.73 2.53 0.96
N GLN A 30 11.44 1.94 -0.21
CA GLN A 30 12.42 1.19 -0.99
C GLN A 30 13.57 2.08 -1.48
N ASN A 31 13.22 3.28 -1.96
CA ASN A 31 14.21 4.28 -2.39
C ASN A 31 15.09 4.72 -1.22
N PHE A 32 14.50 4.99 -0.06
CA PHE A 32 15.22 5.38 1.16
C PHE A 32 16.18 4.27 1.61
N PHE A 33 15.69 3.03 1.72
CA PHE A 33 16.51 1.88 2.11
C PHE A 33 17.70 1.66 1.15
N SER A 34 17.48 1.87 -0.14
CA SER A 34 18.53 1.70 -1.16
C SER A 34 19.59 2.81 -1.15
N GLN A 35 19.29 3.96 -0.55
CA GLN A 35 20.17 5.13 -0.49
C GLN A 35 20.83 5.33 0.89
N VAL A 36 20.34 4.64 1.93
CA VAL A 36 20.86 4.81 3.28
C VAL A 36 22.28 4.25 3.38
N THR A 37 23.23 5.09 3.81
CA THR A 37 24.64 4.71 4.01
C THR A 37 25.06 4.78 5.47
N GLU A 38 24.29 5.52 6.28
CA GLU A 38 24.54 5.66 7.71
C GLU A 38 24.12 4.38 8.44
N PRO A 39 25.04 3.66 9.11
CA PRO A 39 24.75 2.39 9.76
C PRO A 39 23.60 2.47 10.77
N ASP A 40 23.52 3.58 11.53
CA ASP A 40 22.51 3.79 12.56
C ASP A 40 21.09 4.01 11.99
N LEU A 41 20.98 4.32 10.69
CA LEU A 41 19.70 4.54 10.01
C LEU A 41 19.23 3.31 9.22
N VAL A 42 20.06 2.26 9.10
CA VAL A 42 19.72 1.04 8.34
C VAL A 42 18.53 0.33 8.98
N ASP A 43 18.52 0.19 10.31
CA ASP A 43 17.42 -0.46 11.04
C ASP A 43 16.11 0.32 10.88
N GLU A 44 16.18 1.64 10.90
CA GLU A 44 15.03 2.50 10.63
C GLU A 44 14.53 2.30 9.19
N ALA A 45 15.44 2.25 8.22
CA ALA A 45 15.09 2.04 6.83
C ALA A 45 14.42 0.67 6.58
N ILE A 46 14.93 -0.38 7.21
CA ILE A 46 14.32 -1.73 7.19
C ILE A 46 12.92 -1.68 7.81
N TYR A 47 12.77 -1.05 8.99
CA TYR A 47 11.48 -0.97 9.67
C TYR A 47 10.44 -0.23 8.83
N ARG A 48 10.81 0.92 8.26
CA ARG A 48 9.95 1.72 7.37
C ARG A 48 9.53 0.93 6.13
N LEU A 49 10.47 0.25 5.49
CA LEU A 49 10.20 -0.60 4.32
C LEU A 49 9.18 -1.69 4.64
N GLN A 50 9.40 -2.45 5.72
CA GLN A 50 8.51 -3.53 6.12
C GLN A 50 7.14 -3.02 6.58
N ALA A 51 7.08 -1.86 7.24
CA ALA A 51 5.82 -1.26 7.66
C ALA A 51 4.96 -0.85 6.45
N ALA A 52 5.56 -0.19 5.46
CA ALA A 52 4.88 0.22 4.24
C ALA A 52 4.42 -0.98 3.40
N GLU A 53 5.25 -2.03 3.28
CA GLU A 53 4.87 -3.29 2.61
C GLU A 53 3.66 -3.94 3.29
N ARG A 54 3.70 -4.10 4.63
CA ARG A 54 2.58 -4.69 5.38
C ARG A 54 1.29 -3.89 5.21
N LYS A 55 1.38 -2.55 5.23
CA LYS A 55 0.23 -1.66 5.02
C LYS A 55 -0.35 -1.83 3.61
N PHE A 56 0.48 -1.85 2.58
CA PHE A 56 0.05 -2.11 1.21
C PHE A 56 -0.63 -3.47 1.07
N MET A 57 -0.01 -4.53 1.59
CA MET A 57 -0.56 -5.90 1.50
C MET A 57 -1.89 -6.05 2.24
N TYR A 58 -2.06 -5.40 3.38
CA TYR A 58 -3.33 -5.36 4.09
C TYR A 58 -4.42 -4.69 3.23
N LEU A 59 -4.17 -3.47 2.74
CA LEU A 59 -5.13 -2.73 1.92
C LEU A 59 -5.47 -3.48 0.62
N TYR A 60 -4.49 -4.16 0.02
CA TYR A 60 -4.70 -4.96 -1.18
C TYR A 60 -5.68 -6.10 -0.91
N LYS A 61 -5.51 -6.81 0.21
CA LYS A 61 -6.43 -7.87 0.65
C LYS A 61 -7.83 -7.34 0.93
N GLU A 62 -7.95 -6.18 1.59
CA GLU A 62 -9.26 -5.55 1.87
C GLU A 62 -10.01 -5.19 0.58
N VAL A 63 -9.32 -4.58 -0.38
CA VAL A 63 -9.89 -4.27 -1.71
C VAL A 63 -10.34 -5.57 -2.41
N GLN A 64 -9.51 -6.60 -2.39
CA GLN A 64 -9.85 -7.90 -3.00
C GLN A 64 -11.06 -8.56 -2.33
N GLN A 65 -11.13 -8.56 -1.00
CA GLN A 65 -12.24 -9.15 -0.25
C GLN A 65 -13.55 -8.41 -0.51
N LYS A 66 -13.56 -7.08 -0.41
CA LYS A 66 -14.77 -6.29 -0.65
C LYS A 66 -15.24 -6.34 -2.10
N TRP A 67 -14.32 -6.58 -3.03
CA TRP A 67 -14.66 -6.68 -4.44
C TRP A 67 -15.09 -8.09 -4.87
N MET A 68 -14.60 -9.16 -4.23
CA MET A 68 -14.98 -10.55 -4.52
C MET A 68 -16.08 -11.11 -3.59
N GLY A 69 -16.33 -10.47 -2.45
CA GLY A 69 -17.33 -10.87 -1.45
C GLY A 69 -18.66 -10.13 -1.57
N GLY A 70 -19.02 -9.64 -2.77
CA GLY A 70 -20.32 -9.03 -3.01
C GLY A 70 -21.41 -10.09 -3.10
N ASP A 71 -22.18 -10.24 -2.01
CA ASP A 71 -23.58 -10.68 -2.05
C ASP A 71 -24.47 -9.61 -2.70
#